data_AF-A0A942SP01-F1
#
_entry.id   AF-A0A942SP01-F1
#
_cell.length_a   1.000
_cell.length_b   1.000
_cell.length_c   1.000
_cell.angle_alpha   90.00
_cell.angle_beta   90.00
_cell.angle_gamma   90.00
#
_symmetry.space_group_name_H-M   'P 1'
#
loop_
_entity.id
_entity.type
_entity.pdbx_description
1 polymer ?
#
loop_
_entity_poly.entity_id
_entity_poly.type
_entity_poly.pdbx_seq_one_letter_code
_entity_poly.pdbx_strand_id
1 'polypeptide(L)'
;MQQAEIHQFLERYFTANDCELLENHPGYLTVQLTIDMDKELMNRPFYWHYLEKTGGIPNPAKLTIITDKSKAPDEIKGEMIHFGAPRLHQIFQSTKDLAGYIRLYEETKVTQHQQRPLYPWLGVNIKVSYQCDRKRDIFRSFGLNMINGALVENFQKHLLEKKLTPKIPDLCFTLSPIIMPKSGVNRIESYLQQEILGEDHSWAEQAKQRWEEDLALLDHFYEDLEEKPESYFIEKEALREQYEPVIKIEIINGGLFYLNTSTIK
;
A
#
# COMPACT_ATOMS: atom_id res chain seq x y z
N MET A 1 -7.33 3.64 13.71
CA MET A 1 -8.18 2.53 13.24
C MET A 1 -8.97 2.01 14.42
N GLN A 2 -10.30 1.95 14.32
CA GLN A 2 -11.17 1.43 15.37
C GLN A 2 -11.17 -0.11 15.37
N GLN A 3 -11.55 -0.76 16.47
CA GLN A 3 -11.52 -2.23 16.56
C GLN A 3 -12.42 -2.93 15.52
N ALA A 4 -13.55 -2.32 15.17
CA ALA A 4 -14.41 -2.84 14.11
C ALA A 4 -13.72 -2.81 12.73
N GLU A 5 -12.94 -1.77 12.45
CA GLU A 5 -12.17 -1.66 11.20
C GLU A 5 -11.04 -2.69 11.15
N ILE A 6 -10.40 -2.98 12.29
CA ILE A 6 -9.40 -4.05 12.42
C ILE A 6 -10.02 -5.40 12.07
N HIS A 7 -11.19 -5.70 12.64
CA HIS A 7 -11.88 -6.95 12.40
C HIS A 7 -12.23 -7.14 10.91
N GLN A 8 -12.87 -6.13 10.31
CA GLN A 8 -13.22 -6.16 8.89
C GLN A 8 -11.98 -6.26 7.98
N PHE A 9 -10.89 -5.57 8.34
CA PHE A 9 -9.64 -5.67 7.60
C PHE A 9 -9.06 -7.09 7.64
N LEU A 10 -9.00 -7.71 8.81
CA LEU A 10 -8.48 -9.07 8.99
C LEU A 10 -9.31 -10.10 8.22
N GLU A 11 -10.64 -10.02 8.32
CA GLU A 11 -11.55 -10.87 7.55
C GLU A 11 -11.23 -10.78 6.05
N ARG A 12 -11.19 -9.56 5.50
CA ARG A 12 -10.87 -9.32 4.09
C ARG A 12 -9.49 -9.85 3.70
N TYR A 13 -8.49 -9.66 4.54
CA TYR A 13 -7.13 -10.13 4.29
C TYR A 13 -7.08 -11.66 4.19
N PHE A 14 -7.68 -12.38 5.13
CA PHE A 14 -7.67 -13.85 5.11
C PHE A 14 -8.50 -14.41 3.95
N THR A 15 -9.68 -13.84 3.67
CA THR A 15 -10.48 -14.24 2.52
C THR A 15 -9.77 -13.99 1.19
N ALA A 16 -9.05 -12.86 1.05
CA ALA A 16 -8.32 -12.54 -0.16
C ALA A 16 -7.11 -13.46 -0.42
N ASN A 17 -6.61 -14.14 0.61
CA ASN A 17 -5.51 -15.11 0.52
C ASN A 17 -5.99 -16.56 0.59
N ASP A 18 -7.27 -16.80 0.26
CA ASP A 18 -7.90 -18.11 0.20
C ASP A 18 -7.83 -18.91 1.52
N CYS A 19 -7.70 -18.23 2.66
CA CYS A 19 -7.79 -18.87 3.97
C CYS A 19 -9.25 -19.15 4.32
N GLU A 20 -9.52 -20.32 4.90
CA GLU A 20 -10.86 -20.69 5.35
C GLU A 20 -11.16 -20.04 6.71
N LEU A 21 -12.22 -19.24 6.77
CA LEU A 21 -12.75 -18.68 8.01
C LEU A 21 -13.59 -19.75 8.72
N LEU A 22 -13.02 -20.40 9.74
CA LEU A 22 -13.70 -21.42 10.52
C LEU A 22 -14.75 -20.83 11.45
N GLU A 23 -14.43 -19.68 12.07
CA GLU A 23 -15.35 -18.93 12.94
C GLU A 23 -15.18 -17.44 12.66
N ASN A 24 -16.29 -16.69 12.57
CA ASN A 24 -16.29 -15.25 12.39
C ASN A 24 -17.36 -14.62 13.28
N HIS A 25 -16.94 -14.02 14.40
CA HIS A 25 -17.81 -13.40 15.39
C HIS A 25 -17.37 -11.96 15.67
N PRO A 26 -18.26 -11.06 16.14
CA PRO A 26 -17.93 -9.64 16.33
C PRO A 26 -16.72 -9.32 17.23
N GLY A 27 -16.28 -10.26 18.08
CA GLY A 27 -15.13 -10.12 18.97
C GLY A 27 -13.90 -10.94 18.60
N TYR A 28 -14.02 -11.90 17.69
CA TYR A 28 -12.92 -12.80 17.31
C TYR A 28 -13.17 -13.51 15.98
N LEU A 29 -12.10 -13.95 15.32
CA LEU A 29 -12.16 -14.84 14.16
C LEU A 29 -11.15 -15.97 14.30
N THR A 30 -11.51 -17.16 13.81
CA THR A 30 -10.62 -18.32 13.73
C THR A 30 -10.47 -18.72 12.27
N VAL A 31 -9.22 -18.85 11.84
CA VAL A 31 -8.85 -19.03 10.43
C VAL A 31 -7.95 -20.24 10.28
N GLN A 32 -8.25 -21.09 9.31
CA GLN A 32 -7.32 -22.10 8.82
C GLN A 32 -6.42 -21.45 7.77
N LEU A 33 -5.11 -21.36 8.07
CA LEU A 33 -4.16 -20.78 7.13
C LEU A 33 -3.93 -21.71 5.93
N THR A 34 -3.60 -21.12 4.79
CA THR A 34 -3.01 -21.85 3.66
C THR A 34 -1.52 -22.11 3.92
N ILE A 35 -0.88 -22.92 3.07
CA ILE A 35 0.57 -23.18 3.16
C ILE A 35 1.36 -21.87 3.07
N ASP A 36 1.02 -21.02 2.11
CA ASP A 36 1.73 -19.77 1.84
C ASP A 36 1.52 -18.77 2.99
N MET A 37 0.28 -18.63 3.46
CA MET A 37 -0.05 -17.73 4.57
C MET A 37 0.55 -18.17 5.89
N ASP A 38 0.69 -19.47 6.08
CA ASP A 38 1.39 -19.99 7.24
C ASP A 38 2.90 -19.68 7.16
N LYS A 39 3.56 -19.87 6.01
CA LYS A 39 4.97 -19.49 5.85
C LYS A 39 5.20 -17.99 6.04
N GLU A 40 4.26 -17.18 5.57
CA GLU A 40 4.30 -15.73 5.62
C GLU A 40 4.10 -15.18 7.04
N LEU A 41 3.12 -15.72 7.77
CA LEU A 41 2.73 -15.21 9.08
C LEU A 41 3.38 -15.98 10.23
N MET A 42 3.52 -17.30 10.10
CA MET A 42 4.00 -18.16 11.17
C MET A 42 5.52 -18.29 11.08
N ASN A 43 6.20 -17.88 12.15
CA ASN A 43 7.66 -18.01 12.26
C ASN A 43 8.07 -19.47 12.56
N ARG A 44 7.79 -20.40 11.62
CA ARG A 44 8.14 -21.82 11.73
C ARG A 44 8.96 -22.35 10.53
N PRO A 45 10.08 -21.71 10.17
CA PRO A 45 10.87 -22.09 9.00
C PRO A 45 11.42 -23.52 9.07
N PHE A 46 11.77 -24.02 10.27
CA PHE A 46 12.28 -25.38 10.44
C PHE A 46 11.23 -26.46 10.18
N TYR A 47 9.96 -26.20 10.52
CA TYR A 47 8.86 -27.11 10.24
C TYR A 47 8.71 -27.31 8.72
N TRP A 48 8.65 -26.21 7.98
CA TRP A 48 8.50 -26.24 6.53
C TRP A 48 9.71 -26.86 5.83
N HIS A 49 10.93 -26.49 6.24
CA HIS A 49 12.16 -27.07 5.67
C HIS A 49 12.26 -28.59 5.87
N TYR A 50 11.86 -29.08 7.05
CA TYR A 50 11.82 -30.51 7.32
C TYR A 50 10.76 -31.23 6.48
N LEU A 51 9.56 -30.65 6.40
CA LEU A 51 8.42 -31.23 5.69
C LEU A 51 8.68 -31.33 4.17
N GLU A 52 9.27 -30.30 3.58
CA GLU A 52 9.65 -30.28 2.16
C GLU A 52 10.73 -31.31 1.84
N LYS A 53 11.69 -31.53 2.74
CA LYS A 53 12.73 -32.55 2.58
C LYS A 53 12.22 -33.98 2.71
N THR A 54 11.22 -34.18 3.56
CA THR A 54 10.70 -35.51 3.88
C THR A 54 9.50 -35.91 3.02
N GLY A 55 8.94 -34.99 2.23
CA GLY A 55 7.74 -35.22 1.44
C GLY A 55 6.49 -35.43 2.31
N GLY A 56 6.49 -34.87 3.52
CA GLY A 56 5.37 -34.99 4.47
C GLY A 56 4.12 -34.24 3.98
N ILE A 57 2.96 -34.59 4.54
CA ILE A 57 1.69 -33.90 4.24
C ILE A 57 1.65 -32.56 4.98
N PRO A 58 1.49 -31.42 4.27
CA PRO A 58 1.41 -30.11 4.90
C PRO A 58 0.29 -30.01 5.93
N ASN A 59 0.58 -29.42 7.10
CA ASN A 59 -0.40 -29.08 8.12
C ASN A 59 -0.26 -27.60 8.54
N PRO A 60 -0.86 -26.67 7.78
CA PRO A 60 -0.92 -25.26 8.14
C PRO A 60 -1.62 -25.02 9.49
N ALA A 61 -1.14 -24.03 10.24
CA ALA A 61 -1.67 -23.71 11.55
C ALA A 61 -3.08 -23.09 11.47
N LYS A 62 -3.84 -23.27 12.55
CA LYS A 62 -5.06 -22.50 12.83
C LYS A 62 -4.70 -21.28 13.67
N LEU A 63 -5.23 -20.13 13.30
CA LEU A 63 -5.00 -18.87 13.99
C LEU A 63 -6.32 -18.33 14.53
N THR A 64 -6.41 -18.15 15.85
CA THR A 64 -7.54 -17.48 16.51
C THR A 64 -7.13 -16.08 16.92
N ILE A 65 -7.83 -15.09 16.41
CA ILE A 65 -7.58 -13.67 16.63
C ILE A 65 -8.74 -13.07 17.40
N ILE A 66 -8.44 -12.37 18.50
CA ILE A 66 -9.41 -11.66 19.33
C ILE A 66 -9.29 -10.16 19.04
N THR A 67 -10.31 -9.56 18.43
CA THR A 67 -10.36 -8.13 18.11
C THR A 67 -11.09 -7.30 19.16
N ASP A 68 -11.99 -7.91 19.93
CA ASP A 68 -12.69 -7.25 21.02
C ASP A 68 -12.97 -8.25 22.16
N LYS A 69 -12.23 -8.12 23.26
CA LYS A 69 -12.39 -8.98 24.45
C LYS A 69 -13.79 -8.90 25.07
N SER A 70 -14.47 -7.76 24.98
CA SER A 70 -15.80 -7.61 25.59
C SER A 70 -16.88 -8.40 24.88
N LYS A 71 -16.61 -8.80 23.61
CA LYS A 71 -17.53 -9.54 22.75
C LYS A 71 -17.05 -10.96 22.46
N ALA A 72 -15.86 -11.32 22.95
CA ALA A 72 -15.30 -12.65 22.83
C ALA A 72 -15.67 -13.48 24.08
N PRO A 73 -16.00 -14.77 23.93
CA PRO A 73 -16.19 -15.66 25.08
C PRO A 73 -14.92 -15.74 25.95
N ASP A 74 -15.06 -15.74 27.28
CA ASP A 74 -13.90 -15.77 28.20
C ASP A 74 -13.01 -17.02 28.04
N GLU A 75 -13.57 -18.11 27.53
CA GLU A 75 -12.88 -19.39 27.34
C GLU A 75 -12.02 -19.43 26.06
N ILE A 76 -12.17 -18.46 25.16
CA ILE A 76 -11.48 -18.50 23.88
C ILE A 76 -10.00 -18.16 24.02
N LYS A 77 -9.15 -19.08 23.56
CA LYS A 77 -7.70 -18.87 23.51
C LYS A 77 -7.31 -18.37 22.12
N GLY A 78 -6.78 -17.16 22.07
CA GLY A 78 -6.35 -16.52 20.83
C GLY A 78 -5.39 -15.36 21.07
N GLU A 79 -4.82 -14.86 19.99
CA GLU A 79 -3.96 -13.68 20.01
C GLU A 79 -4.85 -12.43 20.00
N MET A 80 -4.68 -11.56 20.99
CA MET A 80 -5.35 -10.26 20.98
C MET A 80 -4.70 -9.36 19.92
N ILE A 81 -5.51 -8.88 18.97
CA ILE A 81 -5.06 -7.91 17.98
C ILE A 81 -5.72 -6.55 18.25
N HIS A 82 -4.86 -5.56 18.45
CA HIS A 82 -5.20 -4.14 18.49
C HIS A 82 -4.27 -3.38 17.55
N PHE A 83 -4.48 -2.08 17.37
CA PHE A 83 -3.73 -1.29 16.37
C PHE A 83 -2.20 -1.40 16.50
N GLY A 84 -1.66 -1.34 17.72
CA GLY A 84 -0.21 -1.51 17.97
C GLY A 84 0.30 -2.95 18.10
N ALA A 85 -0.50 -3.97 17.77
CA ALA A 85 -0.09 -5.35 17.93
C ALA A 85 0.94 -5.72 16.83
N PRO A 86 2.08 -6.35 17.15
CA PRO A 86 3.10 -6.72 16.17
C PRO A 86 2.55 -7.55 15.00
N ARG A 87 1.62 -8.47 15.30
CA ARG A 87 0.94 -9.30 14.30
C ARG A 87 0.17 -8.49 13.28
N LEU A 88 -0.53 -7.44 13.71
CA LEU A 88 -1.28 -6.59 12.79
C LEU A 88 -0.34 -5.84 11.84
N HIS A 89 0.79 -5.35 12.36
CA HIS A 89 1.82 -4.72 11.54
C HIS A 89 2.46 -5.71 10.54
N GLN A 90 2.70 -6.96 10.95
CA GLN A 90 3.16 -8.01 10.04
C GLN A 90 2.14 -8.26 8.92
N ILE A 91 0.85 -8.36 9.25
CA ILE A 91 -0.22 -8.53 8.26
C ILE A 91 -0.31 -7.33 7.32
N PHE A 92 -0.17 -6.10 7.83
CA PHE A 92 -0.12 -4.91 6.98
C PHE A 92 1.06 -4.93 6.01
N GLN A 93 2.23 -5.37 6.47
CA GLN A 93 3.41 -5.48 5.62
C GLN A 93 3.20 -6.55 4.55
N SER A 94 2.76 -7.75 4.95
CA SER A 94 2.40 -8.84 4.05
C SER A 94 1.37 -8.39 2.99
N THR A 95 0.36 -7.61 3.40
CA THR A 95 -0.62 -7.05 2.46
C THR A 95 0.04 -6.19 1.38
N LYS A 96 1.01 -5.35 1.74
CA LYS A 96 1.73 -4.50 0.76
C LYS A 96 2.56 -5.35 -0.18
N ASP A 97 3.23 -6.36 0.34
CA ASP A 97 4.13 -7.23 -0.43
C ASP A 97 3.34 -8.08 -1.44
N LEU A 98 2.17 -8.59 -1.04
CA LEU A 98 1.28 -9.39 -1.88
C LEU A 98 0.44 -8.54 -2.86
N ALA A 99 0.09 -7.31 -2.49
CA ALA A 99 -0.78 -6.44 -3.30
C ALA A 99 -0.05 -5.44 -4.19
N GLY A 100 1.27 -5.60 -4.39
CA GLY A 100 2.08 -4.64 -5.15
C GLY A 100 1.68 -4.50 -6.63
N TYR A 101 1.23 -5.58 -7.27
CA TYR A 101 0.86 -5.59 -8.68
C TYR A 101 -0.29 -6.55 -9.00
N ILE A 102 -1.27 -6.09 -9.79
CA ILE A 102 -2.38 -6.93 -10.25
C ILE A 102 -2.62 -6.81 -11.76
N ARG A 103 -3.25 -7.82 -12.36
CA ARG A 103 -3.81 -7.76 -13.71
C ARG A 103 -5.27 -8.14 -13.69
N LEU A 104 -6.15 -7.25 -14.15
CA LEU A 104 -7.60 -7.46 -14.18
C LEU A 104 -8.21 -7.10 -15.53
N TYR A 105 -9.37 -7.69 -15.81
CA TYR A 105 -10.13 -7.53 -17.04
C TYR A 105 -11.57 -7.11 -16.69
N GLU A 106 -12.12 -6.16 -17.45
CA GLU A 106 -13.51 -5.73 -17.26
C GLU A 106 -14.49 -6.80 -17.72
N GLU A 107 -15.28 -7.31 -16.78
CA GLU A 107 -16.37 -8.23 -17.05
C GLU A 107 -17.60 -7.46 -17.54
N THR A 108 -17.99 -7.72 -18.79
CA THR A 108 -19.23 -7.15 -19.34
C THR A 108 -20.16 -8.27 -19.75
N LYS A 109 -21.46 -8.09 -19.54
CA LYS A 109 -22.47 -8.99 -20.09
C LYS A 109 -22.47 -8.82 -21.62
N VAL A 110 -21.93 -9.80 -22.32
CA VAL A 110 -21.89 -9.82 -23.78
C VAL A 110 -23.19 -10.43 -24.28
N THR A 111 -23.94 -9.70 -25.11
CA THR A 111 -25.02 -10.27 -25.92
C THR A 111 -24.41 -11.18 -26.98
N GLN A 112 -24.98 -12.37 -27.18
CA GLN A 112 -24.45 -13.36 -28.12
C GLN A 112 -24.12 -12.70 -29.48
N HIS A 113 -22.87 -12.89 -29.95
CA HIS A 113 -22.31 -12.54 -31.28
C HIS A 113 -21.48 -11.26 -31.44
N GLN A 114 -21.07 -10.56 -30.37
CA GLN A 114 -20.10 -9.46 -30.51
C GLN A 114 -18.82 -9.71 -29.70
N GLN A 115 -17.68 -9.81 -30.39
CA GLN A 115 -16.38 -9.76 -29.73
C GLN A 115 -16.07 -8.34 -29.28
N ARG A 116 -15.56 -8.15 -28.06
CA ARG A 116 -15.20 -6.83 -27.53
C ARG A 116 -13.69 -6.69 -27.28
N PRO A 117 -13.07 -5.60 -27.77
CA PRO A 117 -11.69 -5.29 -27.42
C PRO A 117 -11.61 -4.77 -25.98
N LEU A 118 -10.53 -5.14 -25.29
CA LEU A 118 -10.14 -4.57 -24.02
C LEU A 118 -8.83 -3.77 -24.18
N TYR A 119 -8.89 -2.50 -23.77
CA TYR A 119 -7.81 -1.54 -23.84
C TYR A 119 -6.93 -1.64 -22.59
N PRO A 120 -5.61 -1.76 -22.72
CA PRO A 120 -4.70 -1.81 -21.59
C PRO A 120 -4.54 -0.43 -20.94
N TRP A 121 -4.77 -0.37 -19.64
CA TRP A 121 -4.55 0.77 -18.76
C TRP A 121 -3.56 0.38 -17.66
N LEU A 122 -2.56 1.22 -17.42
CA LEU A 122 -1.69 1.14 -16.26
C LEU A 122 -2.30 1.97 -15.14
N GLY A 123 -2.79 1.32 -14.08
CA GLY A 123 -3.22 1.99 -12.86
C GLY A 123 -2.08 2.07 -11.87
N VAL A 124 -1.86 3.22 -11.24
CA VAL A 124 -0.85 3.43 -10.19
C VAL A 124 -1.46 4.26 -9.07
N ASN A 125 -1.36 3.76 -7.85
CA ASN A 125 -1.75 4.48 -6.64
C ASN A 125 -0.48 4.96 -5.92
N ILE A 126 -0.40 6.26 -5.67
CA ILE A 126 0.79 6.96 -5.20
C ILE A 126 0.46 7.71 -3.91
N LYS A 127 1.40 7.69 -2.95
CA LYS A 127 1.40 8.56 -1.78
C LYS A 127 2.47 9.62 -1.96
N VAL A 128 2.06 10.87 -1.90
CA VAL A 128 2.96 12.04 -1.88
C VAL A 128 2.99 12.56 -0.45
N SER A 129 4.17 12.55 0.18
CA SER A 129 4.36 13.00 1.55
C SER A 129 5.20 14.27 1.56
N TYR A 130 4.62 15.39 1.99
CA TYR A 130 5.31 16.64 2.22
C TYR A 130 5.77 16.65 3.67
N GLN A 131 7.08 16.70 3.92
CA GLN A 131 7.69 16.49 5.23
C GLN A 131 8.63 17.65 5.57
N CYS A 132 8.45 18.20 6.76
CA CYS A 132 9.35 19.10 7.49
C CYS A 132 8.98 18.95 8.98
N ASP A 133 8.80 20.06 9.71
CA ASP A 133 8.28 20.08 11.08
C ASP A 133 6.88 19.43 11.19
N ARG A 134 6.16 19.38 10.07
CA ARG A 134 4.88 18.67 9.92
C ARG A 134 4.93 17.73 8.73
N LYS A 135 4.12 16.68 8.80
CA LYS A 135 3.94 15.72 7.70
C LYS A 135 2.52 15.81 7.16
N ARG A 136 2.40 16.01 5.84
CA ARG A 136 1.14 15.98 5.10
C ARG A 136 1.22 14.91 4.02
N ASP A 137 0.33 13.91 4.12
CA ASP A 137 0.24 12.82 3.15
C ASP A 137 -0.97 13.03 2.22
N ILE A 138 -0.74 12.90 0.92
CA ILE A 138 -1.77 12.98 -0.12
C ILE A 138 -1.74 11.69 -0.92
N PHE A 139 -2.90 11.08 -1.13
CA PHE A 139 -3.06 9.90 -1.97
C PHE A 139 -3.58 10.30 -3.33
N ARG A 140 -2.89 9.83 -4.38
CA ARG A 140 -3.26 10.07 -5.78
C ARG A 140 -3.41 8.73 -6.49
N SER A 141 -4.32 8.70 -7.46
CA SER A 141 -4.57 7.52 -8.28
C SER A 141 -4.55 7.93 -9.74
N PHE A 142 -3.65 7.34 -10.51
CA PHE A 142 -3.46 7.64 -11.92
C PHE A 142 -3.76 6.42 -12.78
N GLY A 143 -4.34 6.66 -13.94
CA GLY A 143 -4.58 5.69 -14.99
C GLY A 143 -3.94 6.19 -16.27
N LEU A 144 -3.01 5.42 -16.84
CA LEU A 144 -2.41 5.73 -18.13
C LEU A 144 -2.88 4.71 -19.16
N ASN A 145 -3.51 5.19 -20.22
CA ASN A 145 -3.84 4.35 -21.35
C ASN A 145 -2.56 3.95 -22.10
N MET A 146 -2.32 2.65 -22.24
CA MET A 146 -1.07 2.10 -22.76
C MET A 146 -1.00 2.05 -24.30
N ILE A 147 -2.02 2.59 -24.99
CA ILE A 147 -2.06 2.73 -26.45
C ILE A 147 -1.85 4.19 -26.84
N ASN A 148 -2.71 5.10 -26.36
CA ASN A 148 -2.69 6.50 -26.76
C ASN A 148 -1.93 7.41 -25.77
N GLY A 149 -1.59 6.91 -24.57
CA GLY A 149 -0.88 7.67 -23.55
C GLY A 149 -1.73 8.68 -22.78
N ALA A 150 -3.06 8.62 -22.89
CA ALA A 150 -3.96 9.47 -22.11
C ALA A 150 -3.79 9.19 -20.61
N LEU A 151 -3.57 10.24 -19.83
CA LEU A 151 -3.46 10.20 -18.37
C LEU A 151 -4.79 10.65 -17.75
N VAL A 152 -5.25 9.89 -16.76
CA VAL A 152 -6.51 10.13 -16.04
C VAL A 152 -6.24 10.09 -14.54
N GLU A 153 -6.73 11.09 -13.83
CA GLU A 153 -6.67 11.14 -12.37
C GLU A 153 -7.87 10.44 -11.72
N ASN A 154 -7.76 10.15 -10.42
CA ASN A 154 -8.77 9.43 -9.66
C ASN A 154 -9.17 8.09 -10.30
N PHE A 155 -8.21 7.42 -10.96
CA PHE A 155 -8.48 6.21 -11.73
C PHE A 155 -9.10 5.08 -10.89
N GLN A 156 -8.71 4.96 -9.62
CA GLN A 156 -9.29 3.99 -8.69
C GLN A 156 -10.81 4.16 -8.53
N LYS A 157 -11.35 5.39 -8.55
CA LYS A 157 -12.81 5.60 -8.46
C LYS A 157 -13.53 4.97 -9.65
N HIS A 158 -12.99 5.16 -10.85
CA HIS A 158 -13.51 4.56 -12.08
C HIS A 158 -13.42 3.02 -12.07
N LEU A 159 -12.39 2.46 -11.43
CA LEU A 159 -12.27 1.00 -11.28
C LEU A 159 -13.31 0.42 -10.32
N LEU A 160 -13.66 1.14 -9.25
CA LEU A 160 -14.66 0.70 -8.26
C LEU A 160 -16.07 0.58 -8.84
N GLU A 161 -16.37 1.33 -9.90
CA GLU A 161 -17.66 1.27 -10.61
C GLU A 161 -17.77 0.09 -11.58
N LYS A 162 -16.64 -0.58 -11.87
CA LYS A 162 -16.54 -1.66 -12.85
C LYS A 162 -16.48 -3.02 -12.17
N LYS A 163 -17.00 -4.03 -12.87
CA LYS A 163 -16.79 -5.43 -12.49
C LYS A 163 -15.49 -5.90 -13.13
N LEU A 164 -14.54 -6.32 -12.29
CA LEU A 164 -13.21 -6.72 -12.71
C LEU A 164 -12.96 -8.17 -12.31
N THR A 165 -12.32 -8.93 -13.20
CA THR A 165 -11.99 -10.34 -13.01
C THR A 165 -10.53 -10.62 -13.37
N PRO A 166 -9.85 -11.57 -12.71
CA PRO A 166 -8.48 -11.95 -13.05
C PRO A 166 -8.37 -12.76 -14.34
N LYS A 167 -9.48 -13.29 -14.86
CA LYS A 167 -9.52 -14.08 -16.10
C LYS A 167 -10.15 -13.28 -17.23
N ILE A 168 -9.66 -13.45 -18.45
CA ILE A 168 -10.26 -12.81 -19.63
C ILE A 168 -11.69 -13.33 -19.79
N PRO A 169 -12.72 -12.47 -19.79
CA PRO A 169 -14.10 -12.89 -19.99
C PRO A 169 -14.34 -13.50 -21.37
N ASP A 170 -15.38 -14.32 -21.48
CA ASP A 170 -15.79 -14.89 -22.77
C ASP A 170 -16.10 -13.80 -23.79
N LEU A 171 -15.75 -14.05 -25.06
CA LEU A 171 -15.95 -13.13 -26.19
C LEU A 171 -15.17 -11.79 -26.06
N CYS A 172 -14.18 -11.69 -25.19
CA CYS A 172 -13.28 -10.55 -25.10
C CYS A 172 -11.88 -10.88 -25.64
N PHE A 173 -11.21 -9.87 -26.22
CA PHE A 173 -9.79 -9.98 -26.60
C PHE A 173 -9.01 -8.73 -26.15
N THR A 174 -7.75 -8.92 -25.79
CA THR A 174 -6.88 -7.84 -25.30
C THR A 174 -6.15 -7.17 -26.44
N LEU A 175 -6.09 -5.84 -26.43
CA LEU A 175 -5.20 -5.10 -27.31
C LEU A 175 -3.78 -5.06 -26.75
N SER A 176 -2.79 -5.17 -27.62
CA SER A 176 -1.38 -5.08 -27.24
C SER A 176 -1.02 -3.65 -26.84
N PRO A 177 -0.36 -3.45 -25.68
CA PRO A 177 0.12 -2.13 -25.30
C PRO A 177 1.23 -1.66 -26.26
N ILE A 178 1.14 -0.40 -26.69
CA ILE A 178 2.19 0.26 -27.48
C ILE A 178 3.24 0.86 -26.53
N ILE A 179 2.78 1.36 -25.40
CA ILE A 179 3.61 1.92 -24.34
C ILE A 179 3.93 0.80 -23.34
N MET A 180 5.21 0.60 -23.05
CA MET A 180 5.63 -0.40 -22.06
C MET A 180 5.35 0.10 -20.63
N PRO A 181 5.04 -0.79 -19.66
CA PRO A 181 4.72 -0.41 -18.28
C PRO A 181 5.74 0.53 -17.64
N LYS A 182 7.05 0.26 -17.81
CA LYS A 182 8.14 1.11 -17.31
C LYS A 182 8.04 2.54 -17.86
N SER A 183 7.83 2.68 -19.17
CA SER A 183 7.65 3.99 -19.81
C SER A 183 6.38 4.68 -19.33
N GLY A 184 5.32 3.91 -19.03
CA GLY A 184 4.10 4.44 -18.46
C GLY A 184 4.28 5.01 -17.06
N VAL A 185 4.98 4.28 -16.18
CA VAL A 185 5.33 4.76 -14.83
C VAL A 185 6.14 6.04 -14.91
N ASN A 186 7.19 6.09 -15.76
CA ASN A 186 8.02 7.29 -15.92
C ASN A 186 7.22 8.51 -16.40
N ARG A 187 6.17 8.31 -17.23
CA ARG A 187 5.29 9.40 -17.66
C ARG A 187 4.44 9.93 -16.51
N ILE A 188 3.87 9.04 -15.68
CA ILE A 188 3.12 9.42 -14.47
C ILE A 188 4.03 10.17 -13.50
N GLU A 189 5.25 9.67 -13.29
CA GLU A 189 6.26 10.33 -12.46
C GLU A 189 6.60 11.73 -12.97
N SER A 190 6.88 11.88 -14.27
CA SER A 190 7.21 13.17 -14.87
C SER A 190 6.06 14.17 -14.76
N TYR A 191 4.81 13.71 -14.98
CA TYR A 191 3.62 14.53 -14.77
C TYR A 191 3.50 15.00 -13.32
N LEU A 192 3.64 14.08 -12.37
CA LEU A 192 3.53 14.39 -10.95
C LEU A 192 4.65 15.34 -10.47
N GLN A 193 5.87 15.15 -10.97
CA GLN A 193 6.99 16.06 -10.68
C GLN A 193 6.72 17.47 -11.21
N GLN A 194 6.20 17.60 -12.44
CA GLN A 194 5.83 18.89 -13.01
C GLN A 194 4.70 19.57 -12.23
N GLU A 195 3.70 18.81 -11.81
CA GLU A 195 2.61 19.29 -10.96
C GLU A 195 3.17 19.84 -9.63
N ILE A 196 3.96 19.04 -8.92
CA ILE A 196 4.58 19.42 -7.64
C ILE A 196 5.49 20.65 -7.80
N LEU A 197 6.28 20.75 -8.87
CA LEU A 197 7.12 21.91 -9.13
C LEU A 197 6.31 23.20 -9.35
N GLY A 198 5.08 23.08 -9.87
CA GLY A 198 4.17 24.20 -10.06
C GLY A 198 3.31 24.57 -8.85
N GLU A 199 3.36 23.78 -7.77
CA GLU A 199 2.63 24.06 -6.53
C GLU A 199 3.22 25.24 -5.73
N ASP A 200 2.45 25.74 -4.76
CA ASP A 200 2.94 26.71 -3.79
C ASP A 200 3.87 26.05 -2.77
N HIS A 201 5.13 26.51 -2.72
CA HIS A 201 6.18 26.02 -1.83
C HIS A 201 6.41 26.90 -0.60
N SER A 202 5.47 27.79 -0.29
CA SER A 202 5.53 28.68 0.88
C SER A 202 5.77 27.93 2.20
N TRP A 203 5.29 26.70 2.32
CA TRP A 203 5.52 25.83 3.47
C TRP A 203 7.01 25.48 3.66
N ALA A 204 7.73 25.23 2.56
CA ALA A 204 9.15 24.87 2.58
C ALA A 204 10.02 26.09 2.88
N GLU A 205 9.64 27.27 2.37
CA GLU A 205 10.29 28.54 2.70
C GLU A 205 10.15 28.87 4.19
N GLN A 206 8.93 28.77 4.73
CA GLN A 206 8.69 28.98 6.17
C GLN A 206 9.45 27.99 7.05
N ALA A 207 9.54 26.73 6.64
CA ALA A 207 10.32 25.72 7.38
C ALA A 207 11.81 26.06 7.40
N LYS A 208 12.38 26.51 6.27
CA LYS A 208 13.77 26.98 6.20
C LYS A 208 14.02 28.21 7.06
N GLN A 209 13.09 29.17 7.07
CA GLN A 209 13.24 30.36 7.92
C GLN A 209 13.29 29.98 9.41
N ARG A 210 12.39 29.11 9.87
CA ARG A 210 12.41 28.59 11.25
C ARG A 210 13.69 27.82 11.55
N TRP A 211 14.19 27.05 10.59
CA TRP A 211 15.45 26.34 10.74
C TRP A 211 16.62 27.29 10.94
N GLU A 212 16.69 28.37 10.15
CA GLU A 212 17.75 29.38 10.29
C GLU A 212 17.67 30.10 11.65
N GLU A 213 16.47 30.42 12.12
CA GLU A 213 16.26 31.02 13.45
C GLU A 213 16.72 30.09 14.58
N ASP A 214 16.33 28.81 14.56
CA ASP A 214 16.72 27.82 15.56
C ASP A 214 18.22 27.47 15.48
N LEU A 215 18.79 27.45 14.27
CA LEU A 215 20.22 27.22 14.07
C LEU A 215 21.05 28.39 14.60
N ALA A 216 20.61 29.63 14.38
CA ALA A 216 21.26 30.82 14.91
C ALA A 216 21.23 30.84 16.45
N LEU A 217 20.11 30.43 17.04
CA LEU A 217 19.99 30.24 18.49
C LEU A 217 21.00 29.20 18.99
N LEU A 218 21.06 28.03 18.34
CA LEU A 218 22.02 26.98 18.67
C LEU A 218 23.45 27.50 18.55
N ASP A 219 23.80 28.17 17.46
CA ASP A 219 25.14 28.71 17.26
C ASP A 219 25.52 29.73 18.33
N HIS A 220 24.59 30.59 18.77
CA HIS A 220 24.83 31.55 19.85
C HIS A 220 25.08 30.87 21.19
N PHE A 221 24.36 29.78 21.52
CA PHE A 221 24.59 29.04 22.77
C PHE A 221 25.99 28.43 22.89
N TYR A 222 26.63 28.13 21.76
CA TYR A 222 27.96 27.51 21.69
C TYR A 222 29.05 28.47 21.17
N GLU A 223 28.78 29.78 21.11
CA GLU A 223 29.67 30.79 20.50
C GLU A 223 31.01 30.93 21.25
N ASP A 224 30.98 30.82 22.58
CA ASP A 224 32.16 30.99 23.46
C ASP A 224 33.06 29.75 23.54
N LEU A 225 32.71 28.65 22.87
CA LEU A 225 33.46 27.40 22.88
C LEU A 225 34.36 27.30 21.64
N GLU A 226 35.67 27.33 21.83
CA GLU A 226 36.65 27.16 20.72
C GLU A 226 36.50 25.80 20.03
N GLU A 227 36.16 24.74 20.79
CA GLU A 227 35.89 23.41 20.26
C GLU A 227 34.44 23.03 20.55
N LYS A 228 33.64 22.88 19.49
CA LYS A 228 32.22 22.53 19.62
C LYS A 228 32.08 21.07 20.08
N PRO A 229 31.32 20.80 21.15
CA PRO A 229 31.13 19.44 21.65
C PRO A 229 30.27 18.60 20.70
N GLU A 230 30.30 17.28 20.86
CA GLU A 230 29.50 16.33 20.07
C GLU A 230 27.99 16.65 20.13
N SER A 231 27.49 17.12 21.28
CA SER A 231 26.09 17.51 21.44
C SER A 231 25.64 18.60 20.46
N TYR A 232 26.50 19.56 20.13
CA TYR A 232 26.19 20.59 19.13
C TYR A 232 25.94 19.96 17.75
N PHE A 233 26.76 18.99 17.34
CA PHE A 233 26.60 18.34 16.03
C PHE A 233 25.35 17.47 15.98
N ILE A 234 25.04 16.77 17.07
CA ILE A 234 23.81 15.97 17.20
C ILE A 234 22.58 16.87 17.12
N GLU A 235 22.56 17.98 17.85
CA GLU A 235 21.43 18.93 17.81
C GLU A 235 21.29 19.60 16.45
N LYS A 236 22.40 19.98 15.82
CA LYS A 236 22.39 20.54 14.47
C LYS A 236 21.84 19.55 13.43
N GLU A 237 22.20 18.28 13.55
CA GLU A 237 21.65 17.22 12.70
C GLU A 237 20.15 16.99 12.97
N ALA A 238 19.73 17.00 14.23
CA ALA A 238 18.31 16.91 14.60
C ALA A 238 17.49 18.08 14.02
N LEU A 239 18.01 19.31 14.06
CA LEU A 239 17.38 20.48 13.43
C LEU A 239 17.24 20.28 11.92
N ARG A 240 18.27 19.74 11.25
CA ARG A 240 18.18 19.39 9.82
C ARG A 240 17.09 18.36 9.59
N GLU A 241 17.10 17.24 10.29
CA GLU A 241 16.09 16.18 10.12
C GLU A 241 14.65 16.68 10.37
N GLN A 242 14.49 17.62 11.30
CA GLN A 242 13.20 18.20 11.64
C GLN A 242 12.71 19.20 10.59
N TYR A 243 13.56 20.11 10.11
CA TYR A 243 13.10 21.23 9.29
C TYR A 243 13.40 21.11 7.80
N GLU A 244 14.31 20.21 7.38
CA GLU A 244 14.65 20.03 5.98
C GLU A 244 13.39 19.63 5.18
N PRO A 245 12.93 20.48 4.25
CA PRO A 245 11.70 20.21 3.52
C PRO A 245 11.97 19.14 2.46
N VAL A 246 11.30 17.99 2.60
CA VAL A 246 11.43 16.85 1.70
C VAL A 246 10.05 16.43 1.20
N ILE A 247 9.95 16.23 -0.12
CA ILE A 247 8.77 15.61 -0.74
C ILE A 247 9.14 14.17 -1.10
N LYS A 248 8.45 13.21 -0.50
CA LYS A 248 8.63 11.76 -0.78
C LYS A 248 7.47 11.26 -1.61
N ILE A 249 7.79 10.65 -2.76
CA ILE A 249 6.82 10.02 -3.65
C ILE A 249 7.00 8.50 -3.54
N GLU A 250 5.94 7.79 -3.16
CA GLU A 250 5.96 6.34 -2.97
C GLU A 250 4.80 5.72 -3.77
N ILE A 251 5.11 4.76 -4.65
CA ILE A 251 4.08 3.93 -5.29
C ILE A 251 3.61 2.91 -4.26
N ILE A 252 2.32 2.94 -3.93
CA ILE A 252 1.71 2.01 -2.96
C ILE A 252 1.41 0.68 -3.65
N ASN A 253 0.80 0.73 -4.82
CA ASN A 253 0.50 -0.42 -5.66
C ASN A 253 0.21 0.04 -7.10
N GLY A 254 0.20 -0.91 -8.01
CA GLY A 254 -0.23 -0.68 -9.37
C GLY A 254 -0.82 -1.92 -10.03
N GLY A 255 -1.20 -1.79 -11.29
CA GLY A 255 -1.71 -2.93 -12.03
C GLY A 255 -2.00 -2.61 -13.49
N LEU A 256 -2.18 -3.67 -14.28
CA LEU A 256 -2.67 -3.59 -15.65
C LEU A 256 -4.16 -3.95 -15.68
N PHE A 257 -4.96 -2.98 -16.12
CA PHE A 257 -6.40 -3.11 -16.21
C PHE A 257 -6.82 -3.08 -17.69
N TYR A 258 -7.50 -4.13 -18.13
CA TYR A 258 -7.98 -4.25 -19.50
C TYR A 258 -9.47 -3.89 -19.52
N LEU A 259 -9.75 -2.66 -19.96
CA LEU A 259 -11.08 -2.04 -19.85
C LEU A 259 -11.76 -1.94 -21.22
N ASN A 260 -13.08 -1.89 -21.26
CA ASN A 260 -13.85 -1.77 -22.51
C ASN A 260 -13.76 -0.38 -23.17
N THR A 261 -13.19 0.60 -22.47
CA THR A 261 -13.14 1.99 -22.93
C THR A 261 -11.70 2.44 -23.13
N SER A 262 -11.44 3.08 -24.27
CA SER A 262 -10.14 3.68 -24.61
C SER A 262 -9.94 5.08 -24.03
N THR A 263 -11.01 5.70 -23.50
CA THR A 263 -11.00 7.04 -22.91
C THR A 263 -11.89 7.07 -21.69
N ILE A 264 -11.34 7.48 -20.56
CA ILE A 264 -12.11 7.77 -19.35
C ILE A 264 -12.17 9.29 -19.25
N LYS A 265 -13.37 9.82 -19.03
CA LYS A 265 -13.60 11.26 -18.88
C LYS A 265 -13.46 11.67 -17.42
#